data_AF-A0A5B7K3A0-F1
#
_entry.id   AF-A0A5B7K3A0-F1
#
_cell.length_a   1.000
_cell.length_b   1.000
_cell.length_c   1.000
_cell.angle_alpha   90.00
_cell.angle_beta   90.00
_cell.angle_gamma   90.00
#
_symmetry.space_group_name_H-M   'P 1'
#
loop_
_entity.id
_entity.type
_entity.pdbx_description
1 polymer ?
#
loop_
_entity_poly.entity_id
_entity_poly.type
_entity_poly.pdbx_seq_one_letter_code
_entity_poly.pdbx_strand_id
1 'polypeptide(L)'
;MDDEELRNGDNFTALFLKEIEKKESPNFNMDQLTAMIFDLFVAGMETTSSTLTAGVNLISKHPEVQRRMQAELDEVVGRERFPTCTDMER
;
A
#
# COMPACT_ATOMS: atom_id res chain seq x y z
N MET A 1 1.44 17.43 -6.36
CA MET A 1 0.04 17.17 -5.99
C MET A 1 -0.51 18.51 -5.56
N ASP A 2 -1.41 19.08 -6.35
CA ASP A 2 -2.03 20.37 -6.03
C ASP A 2 -3.12 20.18 -4.95
N ASP A 3 -3.48 21.27 -4.27
CA ASP A 3 -4.49 21.24 -3.19
C ASP A 3 -5.89 20.87 -3.70
N GLU A 4 -6.13 20.97 -5.01
CA GLU A 4 -7.42 20.68 -5.64
C GLU A 4 -7.59 19.18 -5.90
N GLU A 5 -6.54 18.49 -6.35
CA GLU A 5 -6.43 17.04 -6.51
C GLU A 5 -6.50 16.32 -5.15
N LEU A 6 -5.93 16.93 -4.10
CA LEU A 6 -6.08 16.47 -2.71
C LEU A 6 -7.53 16.55 -2.20
N ARG A 7 -8.34 17.49 -2.68
CA ARG A 7 -9.74 17.68 -2.24
C ARG A 7 -10.74 16.89 -3.07
N ASN A 8 -10.44 16.66 -4.34
CA ASN A 8 -11.34 15.99 -5.28
C ASN A 8 -11.09 14.48 -5.44
N GLY A 9 -10.02 13.93 -4.86
CA GLY A 9 -9.74 12.50 -4.91
C GLY A 9 -10.72 11.63 -4.08
N ASP A 10 -10.83 10.35 -4.45
CA ASP A 10 -11.45 9.30 -3.63
C ASP A 10 -10.38 8.57 -2.81
N ASN A 11 -9.61 9.34 -2.03
CA ASN A 11 -8.58 8.81 -1.14
C ASN A 11 -8.87 9.19 0.31
N PHE A 12 -8.20 8.52 1.25
CA PHE A 12 -8.42 8.70 2.69
C PHE A 12 -8.37 10.17 3.12
N THR A 13 -7.33 10.91 2.70
CA THR A 13 -7.15 12.33 3.06
C THR A 13 -8.31 13.19 2.55
N ALA A 14 -8.68 13.02 1.28
CA ALA A 14 -9.78 13.77 0.66
C ALA A 14 -11.13 13.50 1.35
N LEU A 15 -11.42 12.23 1.64
CA LEU A 15 -12.65 11.84 2.34
C LEU A 15 -12.67 12.39 3.77
N PHE A 16 -11.55 12.36 4.47
CA PHE A 16 -11.46 12.91 5.82
C PHE A 16 -11.64 14.43 5.83
N LEU A 17 -11.05 15.16 4.87
CA LEU A 17 -11.26 16.59 4.69
C LEU A 17 -12.74 16.93 4.43
N LYS A 18 -13.44 16.13 3.60
CA LYS A 18 -14.89 16.28 3.38
C LYS A 18 -15.69 16.12 4.68
N GLU A 19 -15.30 15.19 5.57
CA GLU A 19 -15.96 15.05 6.88
C GLU A 19 -15.69 16.24 7.82
N ILE A 20 -14.49 16.83 7.78
CA ILE A 20 -14.19 18.07 8.51
C ILE A 20 -15.10 19.22 8.02
N GLU A 21 -15.29 19.33 6.70
CA GLU A 21 -16.12 20.40 6.10
C GLU A 21 -17.60 20.32 6.50
N LYS A 22 -18.13 19.11 6.73
CA LYS A 22 -19.51 18.90 7.22
C LYS A 22 -19.72 19.46 8.64
N LYS A 23 -18.66 19.52 9.46
CA LYS A 23 -18.72 20.00 10.87
C LYS A 23 -19.72 19.26 11.76
N GLU A 24 -20.02 18.00 11.44
CA GLU A 24 -21.02 17.19 12.15
C GLU A 24 -20.46 16.51 13.40
N SER A 25 -19.14 16.33 13.48
CA SER A 25 -18.48 15.59 14.56
C SER A 25 -17.17 16.23 14.99
N PRO A 26 -16.91 16.37 16.31
CA PRO A 26 -15.65 16.91 16.82
C PRO A 26 -14.45 16.00 16.56
N ASN A 27 -14.69 14.73 16.22
CA ASN A 27 -13.64 13.75 15.94
C ASN A 27 -12.97 13.96 14.57
N PHE A 28 -13.60 14.74 13.68
CA PHE A 28 -13.01 15.11 12.40
C PHE A 28 -12.42 16.51 12.51
N ASN A 29 -11.10 16.57 12.68
CA ASN A 29 -10.33 17.81 12.71
C ASN A 29 -8.92 17.58 12.15
N MET A 30 -8.18 18.67 11.93
CA MET A 30 -6.85 18.62 11.30
C MET A 30 -5.81 17.88 12.14
N ASP A 31 -5.90 17.95 13.47
CA ASP A 31 -4.97 17.25 14.36
C ASP A 31 -5.16 15.74 14.27
N GLN A 32 -6.42 15.28 14.26
CA GLN A 32 -6.77 13.87 14.07
C GLN A 32 -6.34 13.37 12.69
N LEU A 33 -6.61 14.15 11.63
CA LEU A 33 -6.16 13.80 10.27
C LEU A 33 -4.64 13.60 10.22
N THR A 34 -3.89 14.53 10.79
CA THR A 34 -2.42 14.46 10.84
C THR A 34 -1.94 13.23 11.61
N ALA A 35 -2.53 12.97 12.79
CA ALA A 35 -2.18 11.81 13.61
C ALA A 35 -2.44 10.49 12.87
N MET A 36 -3.60 10.33 12.22
CA MET A 36 -3.91 9.08 11.51
C MET A 36 -3.07 8.88 10.25
N ILE A 37 -2.76 9.95 9.50
CA ILE A 37 -1.85 9.83 8.35
C ILE A 37 -0.48 9.36 8.84
N PHE A 38 0.02 9.94 9.93
CA PHE A 38 1.28 9.53 10.53
C PHE A 38 1.26 8.08 10.98
N ASP A 39 0.23 7.67 11.74
CA ASP A 39 0.08 6.30 12.23
C ASP A 39 0.01 5.29 11.08
N LEU A 40 -0.80 5.57 10.05
CA LEU A 40 -0.95 4.69 8.88
C LEU A 40 0.38 4.54 8.14
N PHE A 41 1.12 5.64 7.97
CA PHE A 41 2.39 5.64 7.26
C PHE A 41 3.48 4.89 8.03
N VAL A 42 3.61 5.14 9.34
CA VAL A 42 4.61 4.46 10.18
C VAL A 42 4.29 2.97 10.27
N ALA A 43 3.04 2.61 10.58
CA ALA A 43 2.63 1.21 10.68
C ALA A 43 2.86 0.45 9.37
N GLY A 44 2.50 1.05 8.23
CA GLY A 44 2.69 0.44 6.91
C GLY A 44 4.16 0.32 6.51
N MET A 45 4.96 1.35 6.79
CA MET A 45 6.38 1.38 6.44
C MET A 45 7.18 0.33 7.21
N GLU A 46 7.08 0.32 8.53
CA GLU A 46 7.92 -0.53 9.39
C GLU A 46 7.63 -2.02 9.14
N THR A 47 6.35 -2.39 9.10
CA THR A 47 5.93 -3.78 8.93
C THR A 47 6.26 -4.30 7.52
N THR A 48 5.93 -3.55 6.47
CA THR A 48 6.17 -3.96 5.09
C THR A 48 7.67 -4.05 4.77
N SER A 49 8.46 -3.05 5.19
CA SER A 49 9.91 -3.04 4.96
C SER A 49 10.61 -4.20 5.66
N SER A 50 10.25 -4.46 6.93
CA SER A 50 10.80 -5.57 7.70
C SER A 50 10.44 -6.92 7.08
N THR A 51 9.19 -7.07 6.65
CA THR A 51 8.70 -8.30 6.02
C THR A 51 9.37 -8.58 4.69
N LEU A 52 9.48 -7.57 3.81
CA LEU A 52 10.16 -7.72 2.52
C LEU A 52 11.64 -8.03 2.70
N THR A 53 12.31 -7.37 3.65
CA THR A 53 13.73 -7.62 3.96
C THR A 53 13.93 -9.06 4.43
N ALA A 54 13.12 -9.52 5.38
CA ALA A 54 13.17 -10.89 5.88
C ALA A 54 12.84 -11.90 4.76
N GLY A 55 11.80 -11.63 3.96
CA GLY A 55 11.37 -12.47 2.85
C GLY A 55 12.45 -12.65 1.79
N VAL A 56 13.05 -11.56 1.30
CA VAL A 56 14.13 -11.62 0.32
C VAL A 56 15.36 -12.34 0.88
N ASN A 57 15.72 -12.11 2.14
CA ASN A 57 16.82 -12.81 2.81
C ASN A 57 16.56 -14.32 2.98
N LEU A 58 15.30 -14.73 3.20
CA LEU A 58 14.95 -16.15 3.23
C LEU A 58 15.01 -16.75 1.82
N ILE A 59 14.46 -16.07 0.81
CA ILE A 59 14.46 -16.55 -0.58
C ILE A 59 15.90 -16.69 -1.12
N SER A 60 16.79 -15.74 -0.81
CA SER A 60 18.19 -15.79 -1.28
C SER A 60 18.98 -16.97 -0.72
N LYS A 61 18.58 -17.48 0.44
CA LYS A 61 19.18 -18.67 1.07
C LYS A 61 18.57 -19.99 0.59
N HIS A 62 17.49 -19.94 -0.19
CA HIS A 62 16.72 -21.10 -0.64
C HIS A 62 16.48 -21.04 -2.17
N PRO A 63 17.51 -21.34 -3.00
CA PRO A 63 17.43 -21.20 -4.46
C PRO A 63 16.34 -22.03 -5.13
N GLU A 64 15.92 -23.13 -4.51
CA GLU A 64 14.78 -23.95 -4.92
C GLU A 64 13.44 -23.23 -4.76
N VAL A 65 13.26 -22.45 -3.68
CA VAL A 65 12.07 -21.61 -3.47
C VAL A 65 12.07 -20.46 -4.47
N GLN A 66 13.22 -19.82 -4.67
CA GLN A 66 13.37 -18.75 -5.66
C GLN A 66 13.01 -19.22 -7.08
N ARG A 67 13.49 -20.39 -7.50
CA ARG A 67 13.16 -20.98 -8.81
C ARG A 67 11.68 -21.30 -8.96
N ARG A 68 11.03 -21.81 -7.90
CA ARG A 68 9.59 -22.09 -7.91
C ARG A 68 8.78 -20.81 -8.06
N MET A 69 9.10 -19.77 -7.30
CA MET A 69 8.44 -18.47 -7.38
C MET A 69 8.58 -17.84 -8.78
N GLN A 70 9.77 -17.93 -9.38
CA GLN A 70 10.00 -17.44 -10.75
C GLN A 70 9.21 -18.25 -11.80
N ALA A 71 9.13 -19.57 -11.64
CA ALA A 71 8.35 -20.42 -12.54
C ALA A 71 6.84 -20.10 -12.45
N GLU A 72 6.32 -19.83 -11.25
CA GLU A 72 4.94 -19.39 -11.04
C GLU A 72 4.68 -18.03 -11.72
N LEU A 73 5.59 -17.06 -11.57
CA LEU A 73 5.49 -15.79 -12.28
C LEU A 73 5.52 -15.97 -13.81
N ASP A 74 6.42 -16.82 -14.32
CA ASP A 74 6.49 -17.15 -15.74
C ASP A 74 5.18 -17.80 -16.25
N GLU A 75 4.50 -18.61 -15.43
CA GLU A 75 3.25 -19.30 -15.77
C GLU A 75 2.01 -18.40 -15.71
N VAL A 76 1.93 -17.52 -14.69
CA VAL A 76 0.77 -16.65 -14.46
C VAL A 76 0.85 -15.37 -15.27
N VAL A 77 2.01 -14.71 -15.23
CA VAL A 77 2.22 -13.37 -15.82
C VAL A 77 2.79 -13.48 -17.22
N GLY A 78 3.69 -14.44 -17.45
CA GLY A 78 4.51 -14.52 -18.65
C GLY A 78 5.70 -13.55 -18.59
N ARG A 79 6.49 -13.49 -19.67
CA ARG A 79 7.74 -12.71 -19.74
C ARG A 79 7.63 -11.37 -20.48
N GLU A 80 6.47 -11.09 -21.08
CA GLU A 80 6.26 -9.94 -21.96
C GLU A 80 5.72 -8.69 -21.23
N ARG A 81 5.34 -8.83 -19.95
CA ARG A 81 4.74 -7.74 -19.16
C ARG A 81 5.11 -7.84 -17.68
N PHE A 82 4.90 -6.73 -16.96
CA PHE A 82 4.99 -6.72 -15.51
C PHE A 82 3.72 -7.29 -14.84
N PRO A 83 3.83 -7.83 -13.61
CA PRO A 83 2.69 -8.26 -12.83
C PRO A 83 1.72 -7.11 -12.51
N THR A 84 0.43 -7.41 -12.48
CA THR A 84 -0.66 -6.50 -12.08
C THR A 84 -1.51 -7.13 -10.98
N CYS A 85 -2.33 -6.34 -10.28
CA CYS A 85 -3.16 -6.87 -9.19
C CYS A 85 -4.16 -7.94 -9.63
N THR A 86 -4.55 -7.95 -10.91
CA THR A 86 -5.44 -8.96 -11.50
C THR A 86 -4.80 -10.35 -11.58
N ASP A 87 -3.47 -10.46 -11.50
CA ASP A 87 -2.77 -11.74 -11.50
C ASP A 87 -2.90 -12.51 -10.18
N MET A 88 -3.37 -11.85 -9.12
CA MET A 88 -3.52 -12.44 -7.78
C MET A 88 -4.76 -13.33 -7.61
N GLU A 89 -5.72 -13.28 -8.54
CA GLU A 89 -7.00 -14.00 -8.46
C GLU A 89 -6.94 -15.44 -9.02
N ARG A 90 -5.75 -15.93 -9.35
CA ARG A 90 -5.55 -17.32 -9.82
C ARG A 90 -5.51 -18.33 -8.67
#